data_AF-A0AAP3WJJ8-F1
#
_entry.id   AF-A0AAP3WJJ8-F1
#
_cell.length_a   1.000
_cell.length_b   1.000
_cell.length_c   1.000
_cell.angle_alpha   90.00
_cell.angle_beta   90.00
_cell.angle_gamma   90.00
#
_symmetry.space_group_name_H-M   'P 1'
#
loop_
_entity.id
_entity.type
_entity.pdbx_description
1 polymer ?
#
loop_
_entity_poly.entity_id
_entity_poly.type
_entity_poly.pdbx_seq_one_letter_code
_entity_poly.pdbx_strand_id
1 'polypeptide(L)'
;MKVLIKFGNVREREDVSRQLRAKGCDVCIEHLAFGSYFIKDDGTITPIHKGVSNIAEGVFLVSVSTVTMVCAASRTERNLNTTEYNCKSKEGYRTGGGKTFEDLFSRAERKKGKVVDARIGKTNKWGGPDVRVDGVDYQCKCSLSAKRTADKIQERNGYPNQYIVTNRELAEPLRRELSKKERDGLVPKGTASRVLESEISYSKVRETNRPCTKESLLFDCETASSTGIVTAIVVFCITLGIGYLNDKTVTRTHVMKATRYGLIAGAIAFILHVVWKQWQRIDK
;
A
#
# COMPACT_ATOMS: atom_id res chain seq x y z
N MET A 1 -24.87 25.34 38.88
CA MET A 1 -24.38 25.58 37.51
C MET A 1 -23.61 24.37 36.97
N LYS A 2 -24.17 23.63 35.99
CA LYS A 2 -23.44 22.56 35.29
C LYS A 2 -22.49 23.19 34.27
N VAL A 3 -21.18 23.11 34.51
CA VAL A 3 -20.18 23.62 33.56
C VAL A 3 -19.67 22.46 32.70
N LEU A 4 -19.82 22.60 31.37
CA LEU A 4 -19.20 21.72 30.39
C LEU A 4 -17.76 22.17 30.18
N ILE A 5 -16.82 21.24 30.35
CA ILE A 5 -15.40 21.52 30.15
C ILE A 5 -14.85 20.56 29.11
N LYS A 6 -14.11 21.09 28.14
CA LYS A 6 -13.41 20.34 27.10
C LYS A 6 -11.99 20.89 26.96
N PHE A 7 -11.00 20.00 27.01
CA PHE A 7 -9.62 20.35 26.70
C PHE A 7 -8.96 19.21 25.93
N GLY A 8 -8.42 19.53 24.75
CA GLY A 8 -7.74 18.62 23.84
C GLY A 8 -6.21 18.75 23.85
N ASN A 9 -5.66 19.72 24.60
CA ASN A 9 -4.22 19.89 24.79
C ASN A 9 -3.90 20.52 26.17
N VAL A 10 -2.61 20.57 26.52
CA VAL A 10 -2.11 21.06 27.81
C VAL A 10 -2.45 22.54 28.04
N ARG A 11 -2.39 23.35 26.99
CA ARG A 11 -2.65 24.80 27.06
C ARG A 11 -4.12 25.11 27.36
N GLU A 12 -5.03 24.35 26.76
CA GLU A 12 -6.47 24.41 27.04
C GLU A 12 -6.80 23.94 28.47
N ARG A 13 -6.07 22.95 29.00
CA ARG A 13 -6.22 22.50 30.39
C ARG A 13 -5.85 23.60 31.38
N GLU A 14 -4.73 24.29 31.17
CA GLU A 14 -4.28 25.38 32.04
C GLU A 14 -5.27 26.54 32.07
N ASP A 15 -5.84 26.90 30.91
CA ASP A 15 -6.80 28.00 30.81
C ASP A 15 -8.13 27.67 31.50
N VAL A 16 -8.61 26.44 31.35
CA VAL A 16 -9.76 25.90 32.09
C VAL A 16 -9.49 25.88 33.61
N SER A 17 -8.29 25.45 34.04
CA SER A 17 -7.91 25.45 35.46
C SER A 17 -8.00 26.85 36.05
N ARG A 18 -7.53 27.85 35.28
CA ARG A 18 -7.55 29.25 35.68
C ARG A 18 -8.98 29.77 35.80
N GLN A 19 -9.84 29.45 34.83
CA GLN A 19 -11.25 29.86 34.83
C GLN A 19 -12.06 29.23 35.98
N LEU A 20 -11.76 27.99 36.37
CA LEU A 20 -12.43 27.33 37.51
C LEU A 20 -11.98 27.90 38.86
N ARG A 21 -10.67 28.15 39.04
CA ARG A 21 -10.14 28.81 40.24
C ARG A 21 -10.72 30.21 40.41
N ALA A 22 -10.87 30.96 39.32
CA ALA A 22 -11.50 32.29 39.33
C ALA A 22 -12.99 32.25 39.74
N LYS A 23 -13.66 31.10 39.63
CA LYS A 23 -15.05 30.87 40.05
C LYS A 23 -15.17 30.24 41.45
N GLY A 24 -14.06 30.12 42.19
CA GLY A 24 -14.04 29.54 43.54
C GLY A 24 -14.17 28.01 43.57
N CYS A 25 -14.04 27.33 42.43
CA CYS A 25 -14.06 25.88 42.36
C CYS A 25 -12.63 25.33 42.55
N ASP A 26 -12.34 24.78 43.74
CA ASP A 26 -11.04 24.16 44.03
C ASP A 26 -11.02 22.71 43.53
N VAL A 27 -10.87 22.56 42.21
CA VAL A 27 -10.94 21.27 41.52
C VAL A 27 -9.58 20.92 40.93
N CYS A 28 -9.00 19.81 41.38
CA CYS A 28 -7.70 19.32 40.92
C CYS A 28 -7.82 18.64 39.54
N ILE A 29 -7.78 19.44 38.47
CA ILE A 29 -7.92 18.94 37.08
C ILE A 29 -6.63 18.37 36.48
N GLU A 30 -5.50 18.47 37.19
CA GLU A 30 -4.18 18.02 36.72
C GLU A 30 -4.13 16.50 36.50
N HIS A 31 -4.99 15.74 37.17
CA HIS A 31 -5.03 14.27 37.10
C HIS A 31 -6.11 13.73 36.16
N LEU A 32 -6.90 14.61 35.51
CA LEU A 32 -7.91 14.17 34.54
C LEU A 32 -7.25 13.76 33.22
N ALA A 33 -7.83 12.79 32.51
CA ALA A 33 -7.46 12.53 31.12
C ALA A 33 -7.96 13.66 30.20
N PHE A 34 -7.43 13.76 28.98
CA PHE A 34 -8.02 14.65 27.97
C PHE A 34 -9.43 14.17 27.63
N GLY A 35 -10.40 15.09 27.61
CA GLY A 35 -11.81 14.71 27.44
C GLY A 35 -12.82 15.79 27.75
N SER A 36 -14.10 15.39 27.82
CA SER A 36 -15.22 16.25 28.20
C SER A 36 -15.80 15.81 29.55
N TYR A 37 -16.03 16.78 30.44
CA TYR A 37 -16.45 16.53 31.82
C TYR A 37 -17.61 17.45 32.21
N PHE A 38 -18.50 16.94 33.05
CA PHE A 38 -19.44 17.75 33.84
C PHE A 38 -18.86 17.99 35.23
N ILE A 39 -18.84 19.24 35.67
CA ILE A 39 -18.60 19.58 37.08
C ILE A 39 -19.94 19.96 37.70
N LYS A 40 -20.30 19.26 38.78
CA LYS A 40 -21.47 19.55 39.61
C LYS A 40 -21.12 20.63 40.65
N ASP A 41 -22.16 21.24 41.23
CA ASP A 41 -22.03 22.34 42.20
C ASP A 41 -21.32 21.94 43.50
N ASP A 42 -21.30 20.63 43.80
CA ASP A 42 -20.59 20.03 44.92
C ASP A 42 -19.10 19.73 44.62
N GLY A 43 -18.60 20.15 43.45
CA GLY A 43 -17.23 19.87 42.99
C GLY A 43 -17.04 18.49 42.37
N THR A 44 -18.07 17.65 42.30
CA THR A 44 -17.98 16.31 41.70
C THR A 44 -17.79 16.39 40.19
N ILE A 45 -16.73 15.74 39.69
CA ILE A 45 -16.41 15.66 38.27
C ILE A 45 -16.96 14.33 37.70
N THR A 46 -17.84 14.42 36.71
CA THR A 46 -18.38 13.24 36.02
C THR A 46 -17.94 13.26 34.55
N PRO A 47 -17.24 12.23 34.03
CA PRO A 47 -16.90 12.18 32.62
C PRO A 47 -18.17 12.13 31.78
N ILE A 48 -18.23 12.95 30.73
CA ILE A 48 -19.30 12.86 29.75
C ILE A 48 -18.95 11.66 28.89
N HIS A 49 -19.60 10.54 29.14
CA HIS A 49 -19.58 9.42 28.21
C HIS A 49 -20.25 9.85 26.89
N LYS A 50 -19.50 10.55 26.04
CA LYS A 50 -19.69 10.45 24.60
C LYS A 50 -19.20 9.06 24.22
N GLY A 51 -20.15 8.18 23.90
CA GLY A 51 -19.94 6.80 23.48
C GLY A 51 -19.22 6.64 22.14
N VAL A 52 -18.09 7.33 21.95
CA VAL A 52 -17.04 6.96 21.00
C VAL A 52 -15.76 6.99 21.82
N SER A 53 -15.47 5.82 22.40
CA SER A 53 -14.43 5.57 23.40
C SER A 53 -13.05 6.15 23.00
N ASN A 54 -12.29 6.70 23.95
CA ASN A 54 -10.84 6.98 23.82
C ASN A 54 -10.05 5.77 23.28
N ILE A 55 -10.61 4.56 23.40
CA ILE A 55 -10.05 3.34 22.81
C ILE A 55 -10.29 3.30 21.30
N ALA A 56 -11.40 3.81 20.77
CA ALA A 56 -11.63 3.92 19.34
C ALA A 56 -10.67 4.94 18.69
N GLU A 57 -10.43 6.09 19.32
CA GLU A 57 -9.42 7.05 18.88
C GLU A 57 -8.01 6.47 19.01
N GLY A 58 -7.67 5.80 20.12
CA GLY A 58 -6.38 5.14 20.29
C GLY A 58 -6.16 3.99 19.29
N VAL A 59 -7.18 3.18 19.02
CA VAL A 59 -7.14 2.13 17.98
C VAL A 59 -6.98 2.77 16.60
N PHE A 60 -7.65 3.88 16.31
CA PHE A 60 -7.50 4.59 15.04
C PHE A 60 -6.09 5.17 14.87
N LEU A 61 -5.55 5.84 15.88
CA LEU A 61 -4.23 6.48 15.84
C LEU A 61 -3.09 5.44 15.75
N VAL A 62 -3.21 4.35 16.51
CA VAL A 62 -2.31 3.19 16.38
C VAL A 62 -2.45 2.61 14.99
N SER A 63 -3.66 2.32 14.50
CA SER A 63 -3.87 1.74 13.16
C SER A 63 -3.26 2.58 12.04
N VAL A 64 -3.43 3.90 12.06
CA VAL A 64 -2.82 4.81 11.07
C VAL A 64 -1.30 4.76 11.15
N SER A 65 -0.73 4.77 12.37
CA SER A 65 0.72 4.68 12.58
C SER A 65 1.29 3.33 12.16
N THR A 66 0.59 2.22 12.47
CA THR A 66 0.97 0.87 12.01
C THR A 66 0.84 0.76 10.49
N VAL A 67 -0.15 1.40 9.85
CA VAL A 67 -0.23 1.45 8.39
C VAL A 67 1.00 2.12 7.80
N THR A 68 1.40 3.29 8.31
CA THR A 68 2.60 3.98 7.79
C THR A 68 3.86 3.14 7.99
N MET A 69 4.05 2.53 9.17
CA MET A 69 5.19 1.67 9.46
C MET A 69 5.17 0.35 8.67
N VAL A 70 4.03 -0.32 8.57
CA VAL A 70 3.87 -1.61 7.88
C VAL A 70 3.95 -1.41 6.37
N CYS A 71 3.44 -0.31 5.82
CA CYS A 71 3.66 0.02 4.42
C CYS A 71 5.15 0.24 4.14
N ALA A 72 5.88 0.96 5.03
CA ALA A 72 7.33 1.13 4.90
C ALA A 72 8.14 -0.17 5.11
N ALA A 73 7.64 -1.08 5.95
CA ALA A 73 8.30 -2.33 6.32
C ALA A 73 7.94 -3.51 5.40
N SER A 74 6.76 -3.51 4.77
CA SER A 74 6.29 -4.64 3.97
C SER A 74 7.17 -4.79 2.73
N ARG A 75 7.72 -6.00 2.56
CA ARG A 75 8.49 -6.35 1.35
C ARG A 75 7.64 -6.24 0.09
N THR A 76 6.31 -6.39 0.23
CA THR A 76 5.33 -6.29 -0.85
C THR A 76 5.31 -4.88 -1.47
N GLU A 77 5.28 -3.83 -0.66
CA GLU A 77 5.36 -2.42 -1.11
C GLU A 77 6.68 -2.13 -1.82
N ARG A 78 7.82 -2.53 -1.22
CA ARG A 78 9.15 -2.27 -1.80
C ARG A 78 9.35 -2.93 -3.16
N ASN A 79 8.57 -3.95 -3.50
CA ASN A 79 8.68 -4.66 -4.76
C ASN A 79 7.79 -4.09 -5.86
N LEU A 80 6.80 -3.25 -5.54
CA LEU A 80 5.87 -2.67 -6.52
C LEU A 80 6.37 -1.33 -7.06
N ASN A 81 6.01 -1.03 -8.29
CA ASN A 81 6.28 0.23 -8.99
C ASN A 81 5.09 1.19 -8.92
N THR A 82 4.25 1.09 -7.88
CA THR A 82 2.97 1.83 -7.78
C THR A 82 3.11 3.35 -7.89
N THR A 83 4.28 3.91 -7.56
CA THR A 83 4.57 5.34 -7.72
C THR A 83 4.74 5.77 -9.19
N GLU A 84 5.01 4.82 -10.09
CA GLU A 84 5.27 5.04 -11.52
C GLU A 84 4.08 4.70 -12.42
N TYR A 85 3.03 4.09 -11.87
CA TYR A 85 1.82 3.69 -12.62
C TYR A 85 1.11 4.86 -13.31
N ASN A 86 1.26 6.08 -12.78
CA ASN A 86 0.63 7.30 -13.30
C ASN A 86 1.65 8.31 -13.81
N CYS A 87 2.89 7.90 -14.07
CA CYS A 87 3.83 8.76 -14.79
C CYS A 87 3.18 9.22 -16.10
N LYS A 88 3.37 10.50 -16.42
CA LYS A 88 3.00 11.09 -17.71
C LYS A 88 4.28 11.41 -18.47
N SER A 89 4.24 11.31 -19.80
CA SER A 89 5.30 11.86 -20.64
C SER A 89 5.30 13.40 -20.53
N LYS A 90 6.32 14.07 -21.08
CA LYS A 90 6.37 15.55 -21.11
C LYS A 90 5.14 16.15 -21.81
N GLU A 91 4.53 15.38 -22.71
CA GLU A 91 3.34 15.71 -23.50
C GLU A 91 2.02 15.29 -22.81
N GLY A 92 2.07 14.79 -21.56
CA GLY A 92 0.88 14.47 -20.75
C GLY A 92 0.31 13.06 -20.94
N TYR A 93 0.89 12.22 -21.80
CA TYR A 93 0.41 10.84 -22.00
C TYR A 93 0.80 9.92 -20.85
N ARG A 94 -0.13 9.10 -20.34
CA ARG A 94 0.19 8.10 -19.30
C ARG A 94 1.21 7.07 -19.80
N THR A 95 2.35 6.95 -19.12
CA THR A 95 3.48 6.06 -19.45
C THR A 95 3.63 4.87 -18.50
N GLY A 96 2.89 4.82 -17.39
CA GLY A 96 2.99 3.74 -16.39
C GLY A 96 2.47 2.36 -16.80
N GLY A 97 2.01 2.19 -18.04
CA GLY A 97 1.56 0.90 -18.59
C GLY A 97 2.62 -0.22 -18.50
N GLY A 98 3.89 0.11 -18.74
CA GLY A 98 4.99 -0.85 -18.63
C GLY A 98 5.18 -1.35 -17.19
N LYS A 99 5.17 -0.43 -16.23
CA LYS A 99 5.40 -0.72 -14.81
C LYS A 99 4.29 -1.56 -14.19
N THR A 100 3.06 -1.32 -14.61
CA THR A 100 1.91 -2.12 -14.17
C THR A 100 1.93 -3.52 -14.77
N PHE A 101 2.41 -3.67 -16.01
CA PHE A 101 2.60 -4.98 -16.61
C PHE A 101 3.71 -5.77 -15.90
N GLU A 102 4.85 -5.13 -15.57
CA GLU A 102 5.94 -5.74 -14.78
C GLU A 102 5.41 -6.31 -13.45
N ASP A 103 4.62 -5.53 -12.71
CA ASP A 103 4.06 -5.94 -11.42
C ASP A 103 2.98 -7.01 -11.55
N LEU A 104 2.09 -6.92 -12.56
CA LEU A 104 1.10 -7.96 -12.85
C LEU A 104 1.78 -9.28 -13.23
N PHE A 105 2.81 -9.24 -14.07
CA PHE A 105 3.58 -10.41 -14.49
C PHE A 105 4.31 -11.05 -13.30
N SER A 106 5.04 -10.24 -12.54
CA SER A 106 5.74 -10.70 -11.34
C SER A 106 4.81 -11.42 -10.36
N ARG A 107 3.57 -10.93 -10.23
CA ARG A 107 2.56 -11.55 -9.37
C ARG A 107 1.98 -12.83 -9.95
N ALA A 108 1.69 -12.85 -11.25
CA ALA A 108 1.22 -14.07 -11.92
C ALA A 108 2.22 -15.21 -11.73
N GLU A 109 3.52 -14.94 -11.89
CA GLU A 109 4.57 -15.94 -11.70
C GLU A 109 4.73 -16.36 -10.23
N ARG A 110 4.61 -15.42 -9.25
CA ARG A 110 4.57 -15.79 -7.82
C ARG A 110 3.37 -16.68 -7.49
N LYS A 111 2.19 -16.42 -8.06
CA LYS A 111 0.99 -17.26 -7.86
C LYS A 111 1.17 -18.67 -8.43
N LYS A 112 2.03 -18.83 -9.43
CA LYS A 112 2.44 -20.13 -9.97
C LYS A 112 3.49 -20.85 -9.09
N GLY A 113 3.87 -20.26 -7.94
CA GLY A 113 4.85 -20.83 -7.01
C GLY A 113 6.31 -20.53 -7.34
N LYS A 114 6.58 -19.67 -8.32
CA LYS A 114 7.95 -19.36 -8.75
C LYS A 114 8.64 -18.34 -7.87
N VAL A 115 9.97 -18.39 -7.84
CA VAL A 115 10.81 -17.42 -7.14
C VAL A 115 11.01 -16.19 -8.03
N VAL A 116 10.47 -15.05 -7.60
CA VAL A 116 10.46 -13.81 -8.40
C VAL A 116 11.21 -12.68 -7.71
N ASP A 117 12.32 -12.25 -8.32
CA ASP A 117 13.06 -11.04 -7.96
C ASP A 117 12.69 -9.88 -8.92
N ALA A 118 11.79 -9.02 -8.45
CA ALA A 118 11.36 -7.80 -9.16
C ALA A 118 12.19 -6.56 -8.75
N ARG A 119 13.16 -6.69 -7.84
CA ARG A 119 13.99 -5.55 -7.41
C ARG A 119 15.10 -5.24 -8.41
N ILE A 120 15.51 -6.23 -9.20
CA ILE A 120 16.56 -6.07 -10.20
C ILE A 120 16.24 -4.97 -11.23
N GLY A 121 14.97 -4.84 -11.65
CA GLY A 121 14.50 -3.80 -12.56
C GLY A 121 14.47 -2.38 -11.96
N LYS A 122 14.65 -2.25 -10.65
CA LYS A 122 14.66 -0.95 -9.95
C LYS A 122 16.04 -0.30 -9.90
N THR A 123 17.07 -0.99 -10.40
CA THR A 123 18.45 -0.49 -10.43
C THR A 123 18.70 0.53 -11.54
N ASN A 124 17.71 0.80 -12.42
CA ASN A 124 17.78 1.71 -13.57
C ASN A 124 18.97 1.43 -14.52
N LYS A 125 19.54 0.22 -14.47
CA LYS A 125 20.60 -0.18 -15.39
C LYS A 125 20.06 -0.22 -16.81
N TRP A 126 20.67 0.58 -17.70
CA TRP A 126 20.28 0.63 -19.10
C TRP A 126 20.36 -0.75 -19.75
N GLY A 127 19.22 -1.27 -20.24
CA GLY A 127 19.14 -2.59 -20.87
C GLY A 127 19.26 -3.78 -19.91
N GLY A 128 19.27 -3.55 -18.59
CA GLY A 128 19.18 -4.61 -17.59
C GLY A 128 17.79 -5.23 -17.52
N PRO A 129 17.61 -6.40 -16.89
CA PRO A 129 16.31 -7.06 -16.79
C PRO A 129 15.34 -6.29 -15.90
N ASP A 130 14.05 -6.35 -16.24
CA ASP A 130 12.99 -5.76 -15.43
C ASP A 130 12.64 -6.69 -14.26
N VAL A 131 12.68 -8.01 -14.48
CA VAL A 131 12.36 -9.03 -13.47
C VAL A 131 13.15 -10.31 -13.74
N ARG A 132 13.47 -11.04 -12.66
CA ARG A 132 14.06 -12.37 -12.70
C ARG A 132 13.11 -13.40 -12.09
N VAL A 133 12.85 -14.49 -12.81
CA VAL A 133 11.98 -15.59 -12.38
C VAL A 133 12.76 -16.90 -12.44
N ASP A 134 12.91 -17.59 -11.31
CA ASP A 134 13.69 -18.85 -11.20
C ASP A 134 15.09 -18.77 -11.83
N GLY A 135 15.75 -17.63 -11.66
CA GLY A 135 17.09 -17.36 -12.23
C GLY A 135 17.09 -16.91 -13.70
N VAL A 136 15.95 -16.92 -14.38
CA VAL A 136 15.81 -16.46 -15.77
C VAL A 136 15.45 -14.98 -15.83
N ASP A 137 16.15 -14.23 -16.67
CA ASP A 137 15.98 -12.79 -16.82
C ASP A 137 14.93 -12.43 -17.89
N TYR A 138 14.03 -11.50 -17.54
CA TYR A 138 12.96 -11.05 -18.42
C TYR A 138 12.94 -9.53 -18.56
N GLN A 139 12.58 -9.12 -19.77
CA GLN A 139 12.24 -7.76 -20.16
C GLN A 139 10.75 -7.69 -20.47
N CYS A 140 10.04 -6.81 -19.77
CA CYS A 140 8.59 -6.72 -19.77
C CYS A 140 8.16 -5.60 -20.72
N LYS A 141 7.40 -5.94 -21.77
CA LYS A 141 6.92 -4.96 -22.75
C LYS A 141 5.41 -5.02 -22.88
N CYS A 142 4.74 -3.88 -22.69
CA CYS A 142 3.29 -3.79 -22.87
C CYS A 142 2.95 -2.66 -23.83
N SER A 143 2.34 -2.99 -24.96
CA SER A 143 1.96 -2.02 -26.01
C SER A 143 0.92 -2.61 -26.97
N LEU A 144 0.35 -1.75 -27.80
CA LEU A 144 -0.41 -2.14 -28.99
C LEU A 144 0.39 -1.94 -30.29
N SER A 145 1.58 -1.34 -30.23
CA SER A 145 2.40 -1.04 -31.41
C SER A 145 3.65 -1.92 -31.48
N ALA A 146 3.62 -2.93 -32.34
CA ALA A 146 4.75 -3.83 -32.60
C ALA A 146 5.98 -3.07 -33.12
N LYS A 147 5.79 -2.23 -34.15
CA LYS A 147 6.87 -1.45 -34.75
C LYS A 147 7.59 -0.58 -33.73
N ARG A 148 6.85 0.26 -32.98
CA ARG A 148 7.43 1.14 -31.96
C ARG A 148 8.16 0.35 -30.86
N THR A 149 7.62 -0.81 -30.49
CA THR A 149 8.25 -1.68 -29.49
C THR A 149 9.53 -2.32 -30.02
N ALA A 150 9.52 -2.80 -31.26
CA ALA A 150 10.67 -3.36 -31.95
C ALA A 150 11.79 -2.32 -32.15
N ASP A 151 11.45 -1.09 -32.51
CA ASP A 151 12.41 0.02 -32.64
C ASP A 151 13.11 0.30 -31.30
N LYS A 152 12.35 0.36 -30.19
CA LYS A 152 12.93 0.48 -28.84
C LYS A 152 13.77 -0.72 -28.43
N ILE A 153 13.44 -1.94 -28.87
CA ILE A 153 14.24 -3.13 -28.60
C ILE A 153 15.56 -3.05 -29.38
N GLN A 154 15.54 -2.56 -30.62
CA GLN A 154 16.73 -2.32 -31.42
C GLN A 154 17.68 -1.31 -30.77
N GLU A 155 17.16 -0.19 -30.26
CA GLU A 155 17.94 0.80 -29.49
C GLU A 155 18.66 0.19 -28.27
N ARG A 156 18.19 -1.00 -27.81
CA ARG A 156 18.75 -1.74 -26.67
C ARG A 156 19.48 -3.01 -27.08
N ASN A 157 19.89 -3.11 -28.34
CA ASN A 157 20.61 -4.25 -28.89
C ASN A 157 19.87 -5.60 -28.65
N GLY A 158 18.54 -5.60 -28.67
CA GLY A 158 17.75 -6.82 -28.52
C GLY A 158 17.71 -7.43 -27.12
N TYR A 159 18.26 -6.75 -26.09
CA TYR A 159 18.37 -7.27 -24.72
C TYR A 159 19.02 -8.66 -24.65
N PRO A 160 20.30 -8.82 -24.99
CA PRO A 160 20.94 -10.13 -25.09
C PRO A 160 20.79 -10.94 -23.80
N ASN A 161 20.58 -12.26 -23.93
CA ASN A 161 20.42 -13.22 -22.83
C ASN A 161 19.17 -13.05 -21.96
N GLN A 162 18.17 -12.29 -22.39
CA GLN A 162 16.92 -12.06 -21.64
C GLN A 162 15.71 -12.51 -22.46
N TYR A 163 14.66 -13.03 -21.84
CA TYR A 163 13.38 -13.22 -22.56
C TYR A 163 12.61 -11.91 -22.64
N ILE A 164 11.88 -11.69 -23.73
CA ILE A 164 11.02 -10.51 -23.89
C ILE A 164 9.58 -10.95 -23.69
N VAL A 165 9.05 -10.74 -22.49
CA VAL A 165 7.66 -11.09 -22.18
C VAL A 165 6.74 -9.92 -22.51
N THR A 166 5.65 -10.19 -23.21
CA THR A 166 4.73 -9.14 -23.67
C THR A 166 3.26 -9.53 -23.60
N ASN A 167 2.37 -8.54 -23.69
CA ASN A 167 0.93 -8.78 -23.69
C ASN A 167 0.50 -9.60 -24.91
N ARG A 168 -0.56 -10.41 -24.74
CA ARG A 168 -1.08 -11.34 -25.73
C ARG A 168 -1.26 -10.74 -27.13
N GLU A 169 -1.79 -9.52 -27.18
CA GLU A 169 -2.08 -8.83 -28.44
C GLU A 169 -0.82 -8.41 -29.19
N LEU A 170 0.33 -8.30 -28.50
CA LEU A 170 1.58 -7.81 -29.06
C LEU A 170 2.54 -8.93 -29.46
N ALA A 171 2.47 -10.10 -28.82
CA ALA A 171 3.48 -11.16 -28.93
C ALA A 171 3.81 -11.52 -30.39
N GLU A 172 2.80 -11.92 -31.16
CA GLU A 172 3.03 -12.38 -32.53
C GLU A 172 3.35 -11.26 -33.54
N PRO A 173 2.66 -10.11 -33.52
CA PRO A 173 3.09 -8.95 -34.28
C PRO A 173 4.53 -8.52 -33.98
N LEU A 174 4.94 -8.57 -32.72
CA LEU A 174 6.30 -8.20 -32.31
C LEU A 174 7.34 -9.20 -32.79
N ARG A 175 7.06 -10.51 -32.72
CA ARG A 175 7.94 -11.54 -33.32
C ARG A 175 8.20 -11.26 -34.79
N ARG A 176 7.15 -10.95 -35.56
CA ARG A 176 7.28 -10.66 -37.00
C ARG A 176 8.14 -9.43 -37.28
N GLU A 177 7.95 -8.35 -36.53
CA GLU A 177 8.76 -7.14 -36.68
C GLU A 177 10.22 -7.36 -36.28
N LEU A 178 10.47 -8.10 -35.20
CA LEU A 178 11.83 -8.44 -34.79
C LEU A 178 12.52 -9.37 -35.79
N SER A 179 11.80 -10.34 -36.36
CA SER A 179 12.35 -11.22 -37.40
C SER A 179 12.73 -10.49 -38.68
N LYS A 180 12.04 -9.40 -39.04
CA LYS A 180 12.49 -8.49 -40.11
C LYS A 180 13.82 -7.84 -39.72
N LYS A 181 13.87 -7.22 -38.53
CA LYS A 181 15.08 -6.56 -38.02
C LYS A 181 16.27 -7.51 -37.84
N GLU A 182 16.04 -8.77 -37.52
CA GLU A 182 17.08 -9.81 -37.47
C GLU A 182 17.68 -10.10 -38.85
N ARG A 183 16.83 -10.21 -39.89
CA ARG A 183 17.30 -10.40 -41.27
C ARG A 183 18.11 -9.20 -41.76
N ASP A 184 17.71 -8.00 -41.35
CA ASP A 184 18.38 -6.75 -41.68
C ASP A 184 19.65 -6.51 -40.82
N GLY A 185 19.97 -7.42 -39.89
CA GLY A 185 21.14 -7.30 -38.99
C GLY A 185 21.02 -6.19 -37.94
N LEU A 186 19.83 -5.63 -37.75
CA LEU A 186 19.58 -4.52 -36.82
C LEU A 186 19.45 -4.97 -35.36
N VAL A 187 19.14 -6.25 -35.12
CA VAL A 187 19.14 -6.86 -33.80
C VAL A 187 19.83 -8.24 -33.85
N PRO A 188 20.37 -8.74 -32.73
CA PRO A 188 21.00 -10.05 -32.69
C PRO A 188 20.05 -11.18 -33.11
N LYS A 189 20.58 -12.20 -33.79
CA LYS A 189 19.84 -13.42 -34.16
C LYS A 189 19.25 -14.08 -32.91
N GLY A 190 18.00 -14.53 -32.98
CA GLY A 190 17.29 -15.17 -31.87
C GLY A 190 16.65 -14.17 -30.89
N THR A 191 16.58 -12.89 -31.23
CA THR A 191 15.78 -11.90 -30.50
C THR A 191 14.28 -12.15 -30.68
N ALA A 192 13.82 -12.49 -31.88
CA ALA A 192 12.41 -12.79 -32.14
C ALA A 192 11.94 -14.07 -31.42
N SER A 193 12.77 -15.12 -31.38
CA SER A 193 12.44 -16.38 -30.71
C SER A 193 12.37 -16.26 -29.19
N ARG A 194 13.03 -15.26 -28.60
CA ARG A 194 12.96 -14.94 -27.16
C ARG A 194 11.70 -14.18 -26.75
N VAL A 195 10.82 -13.82 -27.70
CA VAL A 195 9.55 -13.17 -27.36
C VAL A 195 8.55 -14.20 -26.83
N LEU A 196 8.10 -13.99 -25.61
CA LEU A 196 7.14 -14.83 -24.91
C LEU A 196 5.80 -14.09 -24.75
N GLU A 197 4.73 -14.84 -24.94
CA GLU A 197 3.37 -14.36 -24.69
C GLU A 197 3.05 -14.45 -23.20
N SER A 198 2.53 -13.37 -22.64
CA SER A 198 1.93 -13.34 -21.31
C SER A 198 0.42 -13.52 -21.39
N GLU A 199 -0.15 -14.21 -20.41
CA GLU A 199 -1.60 -14.29 -20.19
C GLU A 199 -2.24 -12.92 -19.87
N ILE A 200 -1.42 -11.91 -19.54
CA ILE A 200 -1.87 -10.57 -19.20
C ILE A 200 -2.14 -9.77 -20.48
N SER A 201 -3.39 -9.36 -20.69
CA SER A 201 -3.81 -8.52 -21.81
C SER A 201 -3.45 -7.05 -21.63
N TYR A 202 -3.37 -6.31 -22.74
CA TYR A 202 -3.21 -4.86 -22.70
C TYR A 202 -4.38 -4.17 -21.97
N SER A 203 -5.60 -4.67 -22.18
CA SER A 203 -6.80 -4.15 -21.50
C SER A 203 -6.72 -4.30 -19.98
N LYS A 204 -6.24 -5.45 -19.48
CA LYS A 204 -6.06 -5.69 -18.04
C LYS A 204 -5.09 -4.70 -17.42
N VAL A 205 -3.99 -4.40 -18.12
CA VAL A 205 -3.01 -3.39 -17.68
C VAL A 205 -3.64 -2.00 -17.66
N ARG A 206 -4.35 -1.63 -18.72
CA ARG A 206 -5.03 -0.33 -18.84
C ARG A 206 -6.04 -0.11 -17.72
N GLU A 207 -6.87 -1.11 -17.42
CA GLU A 207 -7.87 -1.02 -16.36
C GLU A 207 -7.24 -1.04 -14.97
N THR A 208 -6.20 -1.85 -14.73
CA THR A 208 -5.46 -1.86 -13.44
C THR A 208 -4.77 -0.51 -13.16
N ASN A 209 -4.41 0.22 -14.21
CA ASN A 209 -3.85 1.57 -14.11
C ASN A 209 -4.87 2.67 -13.83
N ARG A 210 -6.15 2.42 -14.03
CA ARG A 210 -7.20 3.40 -13.79
C ARG A 210 -7.69 3.29 -12.35
N PRO A 211 -7.89 4.42 -11.65
CA PRO A 211 -8.51 4.39 -10.34
C PRO A 211 -9.95 3.87 -10.45
N CYS A 212 -10.43 3.25 -9.38
CA CYS A 212 -11.80 2.79 -9.17
C CYS A 212 -12.34 1.81 -10.22
N THR A 213 -11.45 1.10 -10.94
CA THR A 213 -11.86 -0.03 -11.79
C THR A 213 -11.88 -1.31 -10.96
N LYS A 214 -12.65 -2.29 -11.43
CA LYS A 214 -12.68 -3.62 -10.79
C LYS A 214 -11.27 -4.21 -10.73
N GLU A 215 -10.50 -4.06 -11.79
CA GLU A 215 -9.15 -4.60 -11.93
C GLU A 215 -8.17 -3.93 -10.97
N SER A 216 -8.22 -2.61 -10.81
CA SER A 216 -7.32 -1.89 -9.89
C SER A 216 -7.68 -2.13 -8.44
N LEU A 217 -8.98 -2.18 -8.10
CA LEU A 217 -9.43 -2.50 -6.75
C LEU A 217 -9.04 -3.93 -6.35
N LEU A 218 -9.23 -4.93 -7.23
CA LEU A 218 -8.79 -6.29 -6.95
C LEU A 218 -7.27 -6.38 -6.75
N PHE A 219 -6.49 -5.69 -7.60
CA PHE A 219 -5.04 -5.63 -7.45
C PHE A 219 -4.62 -5.04 -6.10
N ASP A 220 -5.26 -3.93 -5.69
CA ASP A 220 -4.96 -3.22 -4.45
C ASP A 220 -5.40 -3.97 -3.21
N CYS A 221 -6.56 -4.62 -3.25
CA CYS A 221 -7.02 -5.48 -2.17
C CYS A 221 -6.00 -6.58 -1.91
N GLU A 222 -5.54 -7.28 -2.95
CA GLU A 222 -4.53 -8.32 -2.79
C GLU A 222 -3.18 -7.77 -2.27
N THR A 223 -2.77 -6.54 -2.63
CA THR A 223 -1.56 -5.92 -2.03
C THR A 223 -1.78 -5.52 -0.57
N ALA A 224 -2.97 -5.03 -0.25
CA ALA A 224 -3.31 -4.52 1.07
C ALA A 224 -3.51 -5.63 2.10
N SER A 225 -3.83 -6.87 1.69
CA SER A 225 -4.07 -8.00 2.60
C SER A 225 -2.92 -8.24 3.58
N SER A 226 -1.68 -8.17 3.12
CA SER A 226 -0.51 -8.33 4.00
C SER A 226 -0.45 -7.23 5.07
N THR A 227 -0.79 -5.99 4.71
CA THR A 227 -0.83 -4.86 5.65
C THR A 227 -1.91 -5.07 6.71
N GLY A 228 -3.10 -5.51 6.31
CA GLY A 228 -4.19 -5.81 7.25
C GLY A 228 -3.83 -6.93 8.22
N ILE A 229 -3.27 -8.03 7.72
CA ILE A 229 -2.89 -9.20 8.55
C ILE A 229 -1.79 -8.82 9.56
N VAL A 230 -0.73 -8.15 9.11
CA VAL A 230 0.37 -7.76 10.00
C VAL A 230 -0.11 -6.78 11.07
N THR A 231 -0.90 -5.78 10.70
CA THR A 231 -1.48 -4.83 11.67
C THR A 231 -2.36 -5.56 12.69
N ALA A 232 -3.18 -6.53 12.27
CA ALA A 232 -4.00 -7.31 13.19
C ALA A 232 -3.16 -8.07 14.22
N ILE A 233 -2.08 -8.73 13.79
CA ILE A 233 -1.18 -9.48 14.67
C ILE A 233 -0.47 -8.54 15.65
N VAL A 234 0.07 -7.43 15.17
CA VAL A 234 0.80 -6.47 16.01
C VAL A 234 -0.12 -5.88 17.08
N VAL A 235 -1.32 -5.43 16.70
CA VAL A 235 -2.29 -4.86 17.65
C VAL A 235 -2.80 -5.90 18.63
N PHE A 236 -2.99 -7.14 18.19
CA PHE A 236 -3.31 -8.26 19.08
C PHE A 236 -2.23 -8.43 20.15
N CYS A 237 -0.95 -8.54 19.75
CA CYS A 237 0.17 -8.74 20.67
C CYS A 237 0.32 -7.58 21.67
N ILE A 238 0.22 -6.33 21.21
CA ILE A 238 0.29 -5.14 22.07
C ILE A 238 -0.87 -5.13 23.08
N THR A 239 -2.09 -5.36 22.61
CA THR A 239 -3.29 -5.34 23.48
C THR A 239 -3.22 -6.45 24.54
N LEU A 240 -2.76 -7.64 24.15
CA LEU A 240 -2.59 -8.75 25.08
C LEU A 240 -1.48 -8.46 26.10
N GLY A 241 -0.35 -7.89 25.65
CA GLY A 241 0.76 -7.49 26.50
C GLY A 241 0.37 -6.45 27.54
N ILE A 242 -0.42 -5.44 27.17
CA ILE A 242 -0.96 -4.45 28.12
C ILE A 242 -1.85 -5.13 29.17
N GLY A 243 -2.74 -6.03 28.74
CA GLY A 243 -3.59 -6.79 29.67
C GLY A 243 -2.79 -7.62 30.67
N TYR A 244 -1.73 -8.29 30.20
CA TYR A 244 -0.81 -9.02 31.07
C TYR A 244 -0.04 -8.10 32.02
N LEU A 245 0.45 -6.94 31.57
CA LEU A 245 1.23 -6.03 32.40
C LEU A 245 0.41 -5.46 33.56
N ASN A 246 -0.89 -5.20 33.32
CA ASN A 246 -1.82 -4.66 34.31
C ASN A 246 -2.23 -5.70 35.35
N ASP A 247 -2.64 -6.89 34.91
CA ASP A 247 -3.28 -7.87 35.79
C ASP A 247 -2.34 -9.02 36.19
N LYS A 248 -1.09 -8.99 35.71
CA LYS A 248 -0.05 -10.03 35.85
C LYS A 248 -0.49 -11.43 35.42
N THR A 249 -1.64 -11.55 34.77
CA THR A 249 -2.27 -12.79 34.34
C THR A 249 -2.99 -12.58 33.00
N VAL A 250 -3.05 -13.63 32.19
CA VAL A 250 -3.79 -13.60 30.92
C VAL A 250 -5.16 -14.23 31.14
N THR A 251 -6.21 -13.40 31.10
CA THR A 251 -7.59 -13.87 31.23
C THR A 251 -8.24 -14.05 29.86
N ARG A 252 -9.33 -14.82 29.81
CA ARG A 252 -10.18 -14.95 28.60
C ARG A 252 -10.63 -13.59 28.07
N THR A 253 -10.93 -12.65 28.97
CA THR A 253 -11.34 -11.28 28.62
C THR A 253 -10.23 -10.53 27.90
N HIS A 254 -8.96 -10.69 28.32
CA HIS A 254 -7.82 -10.09 27.63
C HIS A 254 -7.66 -10.62 26.22
N VAL A 255 -7.76 -11.94 26.04
CA VAL A 255 -7.68 -12.57 24.72
C VAL A 255 -8.82 -12.09 23.82
N MET A 256 -10.06 -12.07 24.30
CA MET A 256 -11.21 -11.61 23.51
C MET A 256 -11.07 -10.14 23.09
N LYS A 257 -10.59 -9.28 24.00
CA LYS A 257 -10.36 -7.85 23.72
C LYS A 257 -9.23 -7.65 22.70
N ALA A 258 -8.12 -8.36 22.86
CA ALA A 258 -7.00 -8.34 21.94
C ALA A 258 -7.40 -8.82 20.53
N THR A 259 -8.16 -9.91 20.42
CA THR A 259 -8.68 -10.41 19.15
C THR A 259 -9.57 -9.38 18.48
N ARG A 260 -10.53 -8.79 19.23
CA ARG A 260 -11.44 -7.79 18.68
C ARG A 260 -10.69 -6.56 18.15
N TYR A 261 -9.72 -6.04 18.92
CA TYR A 261 -8.96 -4.86 18.49
C TYR A 261 -7.99 -5.16 17.35
N GLY A 262 -7.35 -6.32 17.36
CA GLY A 262 -6.53 -6.78 16.24
C GLY A 262 -7.33 -6.83 14.94
N LEU A 263 -8.51 -7.48 14.96
CA LEU A 263 -9.36 -7.58 13.76
C LEU A 263 -9.85 -6.22 13.25
N ILE A 264 -10.29 -5.33 14.15
CA ILE A 264 -10.76 -3.99 13.77
C ILE A 264 -9.60 -3.17 13.17
N ALA A 265 -8.44 -3.16 13.83
CA ALA A 265 -7.26 -2.43 13.34
C ALA A 265 -6.77 -2.96 11.99
N GLY A 266 -6.74 -4.30 11.82
CA GLY A 266 -6.39 -4.93 10.56
C GLY A 266 -7.34 -4.56 9.41
N ALA A 267 -8.65 -4.55 9.68
CA ALA A 267 -9.65 -4.15 8.69
C ALA A 267 -9.52 -2.67 8.29
N ILE A 268 -9.35 -1.77 9.27
CA ILE A 268 -9.12 -0.33 9.02
C ILE A 268 -7.85 -0.14 8.20
N ALA A 269 -6.76 -0.80 8.58
CA ALA A 269 -5.48 -0.71 7.89
C ALA A 269 -5.56 -1.19 6.43
N PHE A 270 -6.27 -2.29 6.18
CA PHE A 270 -6.55 -2.79 4.85
C PHE A 270 -7.30 -1.74 4.00
N ILE A 271 -8.40 -1.19 4.52
CA ILE A 271 -9.22 -0.20 3.81
C ILE A 271 -8.41 1.05 3.51
N LEU A 272 -7.72 1.61 4.51
CA LEU A 272 -6.88 2.79 4.34
C LEU A 272 -5.77 2.57 3.31
N HIS A 273 -5.17 1.39 3.27
CA HIS A 273 -4.17 1.05 2.26
C HIS A 273 -4.77 1.06 0.85
N VAL A 274 -5.93 0.41 0.64
CA VAL A 274 -6.61 0.42 -0.66
C VAL A 274 -6.96 1.85 -1.07
N VAL A 275 -7.55 2.64 -0.17
CA VAL A 275 -7.90 4.05 -0.42
C VAL A 275 -6.66 4.86 -0.78
N TRP A 276 -5.56 4.69 -0.06
CA TRP A 276 -4.29 5.36 -0.34
C TRP A 276 -3.75 5.02 -1.74
N LYS A 277 -3.75 3.73 -2.14
CA LYS A 277 -3.32 3.30 -3.48
C LYS A 277 -4.23 3.84 -4.58
N GLN A 278 -5.53 3.92 -4.33
CA GLN A 278 -6.48 4.50 -5.27
C GLN A 278 -6.28 6.02 -5.40
N TRP A 279 -6.06 6.71 -4.28
CA TRP A 279 -5.73 8.13 -4.27
C TRP A 279 -4.42 8.45 -5.00
N GLN A 280 -3.37 7.64 -4.81
CA GLN A 280 -2.12 7.76 -5.58
C GLN A 280 -2.32 7.60 -7.10
N ARG A 281 -3.43 6.99 -7.55
CA ARG A 281 -3.81 6.91 -8.97
C ARG A 281 -4.62 8.09 -9.48
N ILE A 282 -5.17 8.89 -8.57
CA ILE A 282 -5.93 10.10 -8.89
C ILE A 282 -5.01 11.32 -8.88
N ASP A 283 -4.11 11.43 -7.89
CA ASP A 283 -3.43 12.69 -7.55
C ASP A 283 -2.11 12.97 -8.33
N LYS A 284 -2.00 12.54 -9.60
CA LYS A 284 -0.85 12.86 -10.50
C LYS A 284 -1.24 12.95 -11.97
#